data_AF-V6DJK9-F1
#
_entry.id   AF-V6DJK9-F1
#
_cell.length_a   1.000
_cell.length_b   1.000
_cell.length_c   1.000
_cell.angle_alpha   90.00
_cell.angle_beta   90.00
_cell.angle_gamma   90.00
#
_symmetry.space_group_name_H-M   'P 1'
#
loop_
_entity.id
_entity.type
_entity.pdbx_description
1 polymer ?
#
loop_
_entity_poly.entity_id
_entity_poly.type
_entity_poly.pdbx_seq_one_letter_code
_entity_poly.pdbx_strand_id
1 'polypeptide(L)'
;MIYKIQKNKILNFLLISIVFFAKLSFSMSNDKVEKRHIANSMTLVERCARYIIDNDIPIDSGFEITQDLEEYLIKINEIESRRMPERLKALFLSIVDFHSLETITKALSVLDRIDGCLSQEESDFLKNSVSCNQILFKQDPCFMILSLALTAGPEFFKKELEDLIERYKNIIDLNENDLEARYILQLAYIYNHANEEAINLLRSTINNDKVDKSNILYCMMSILLDSYKSNKIDFAKVRQVLDFDNCLDIFDCFPYFIIESRELLTSYEKERLQNVVKLKENALECKSNRFRFIQDYISLLYLYYSIDNKEKIEQILKKFYDQWPNLDLSTKNTILRFLKTVHYESELLEEEQQQNDLLLELMLDVRQKLYNANSNI
;
A
#
# COMPACT_ATOMS: atom_id res chain seq x y z
N MET A 1 26.94 21.62 -10.61
CA MET A 1 25.83 21.81 -9.63
C MET A 1 24.54 21.11 -10.06
N ILE A 2 24.22 21.01 -11.36
CA ILE A 2 23.10 20.20 -11.90
C ILE A 2 23.40 18.68 -11.90
N TYR A 3 24.68 18.29 -11.86
CA TYR A 3 25.11 16.89 -11.86
C TYR A 3 24.91 16.12 -10.54
N LYS A 4 24.55 16.81 -9.44
CA LYS A 4 24.22 16.19 -8.14
C LYS A 4 22.74 15.80 -8.03
N ILE A 5 21.91 16.23 -9.00
CA ILE A 5 20.45 16.09 -8.99
C ILE A 5 20.00 14.80 -9.71
N GLN A 6 20.78 14.25 -10.64
CA GLN A 6 20.41 13.03 -11.37
C GLN A 6 20.78 11.73 -10.66
N LYS A 7 21.84 11.70 -9.84
CA LYS A 7 22.26 10.51 -9.07
C LYS A 7 21.41 10.27 -7.80
N ASN A 8 20.53 11.22 -7.47
CA ASN A 8 19.59 11.21 -6.35
C ASN A 8 18.24 10.54 -6.65
N LYS A 9 17.96 10.12 -7.90
CA LYS A 9 16.65 9.59 -8.26
C LYS A 9 16.38 8.19 -7.66
N ILE A 10 17.35 7.29 -7.70
CA ILE A 10 17.22 5.95 -7.13
C ILE A 10 17.17 5.99 -5.60
N LEU A 11 17.95 6.87 -4.96
CA LEU A 11 17.95 7.04 -3.51
C LEU A 11 16.70 7.75 -2.99
N ASN A 12 16.19 8.78 -3.69
CA ASN A 12 14.90 9.42 -3.35
C ASN A 12 13.72 8.49 -3.65
N PHE A 13 13.79 7.68 -4.72
CA PHE A 13 12.77 6.68 -5.03
C PHE A 13 12.79 5.53 -4.02
N LEU A 14 13.97 5.06 -3.59
CA LEU A 14 14.15 4.12 -2.48
C LEU A 14 13.72 4.73 -1.14
N LEU A 15 13.99 6.00 -0.85
CA LEU A 15 13.54 6.67 0.37
C LEU A 15 12.02 6.85 0.40
N ILE A 16 11.38 7.17 -0.72
CA ILE A 16 9.91 7.18 -0.84
C ILE A 16 9.36 5.75 -0.78
N SER A 17 10.09 4.75 -1.28
CA SER A 17 9.66 3.34 -1.23
C SER A 17 9.82 2.73 0.17
N ILE A 18 10.90 3.01 0.91
CA ILE A 18 11.13 2.50 2.27
C ILE A 18 10.17 3.16 3.30
N VAL A 19 9.42 4.19 2.87
CA VAL A 19 8.46 5.02 3.62
C VAL A 19 7.03 4.44 3.68
N PHE A 20 6.78 3.13 3.47
CA PHE A 20 5.38 2.60 3.47
C PHE A 20 5.08 1.30 4.24
N PHE A 21 5.43 1.18 5.52
CA PHE A 21 5.23 -0.04 6.31
C PHE A 21 4.54 0.09 7.68
N ALA A 22 3.37 -0.52 7.81
CA ALA A 22 2.88 -1.29 8.96
C ALA A 22 1.77 -2.22 8.39
N LYS A 23 1.45 -3.44 8.86
CA LYS A 23 1.48 -4.13 10.15
C LYS A 23 2.05 -5.54 10.00
N LEU A 24 2.87 -5.96 10.97
CA LEU A 24 3.02 -7.37 11.32
C LEU A 24 1.88 -7.80 12.24
N SER A 25 1.28 -8.95 11.92
CA SER A 25 0.48 -9.72 12.87
C SER A 25 1.40 -10.28 13.97
N PHE A 26 1.28 -9.75 15.19
CA PHE A 26 2.07 -10.12 16.36
C PHE A 26 1.79 -11.56 16.88
N SER A 27 2.85 -12.23 17.32
CA SER A 27 2.92 -13.49 18.08
C SER A 27 2.01 -14.63 17.59
N MET A 28 2.30 -15.20 16.43
CA MET A 28 1.46 -16.26 15.89
C MET A 28 2.29 -17.34 15.19
N SER A 29 2.10 -18.59 15.61
CA SER A 29 2.67 -19.77 14.96
C SER A 29 2.26 -19.83 13.48
N ASN A 30 3.05 -20.53 12.66
CA ASN A 30 2.80 -20.74 11.23
C ASN A 30 1.33 -21.05 10.87
N ASP A 31 0.61 -21.79 11.71
CA ASP A 31 -0.82 -22.13 11.54
C ASP A 31 -1.79 -20.93 11.48
N LYS A 32 -1.39 -19.75 11.98
CA LYS A 32 -2.24 -18.55 12.03
C LYS A 32 -1.90 -17.53 10.93
N VAL A 33 -0.70 -17.61 10.34
CA VAL A 33 -0.31 -16.85 9.15
C VAL A 33 -1.09 -17.34 7.94
N GLU A 34 -1.23 -18.68 7.81
CA GLU A 34 -2.16 -19.29 6.87
C GLU A 34 -3.58 -18.71 7.04
N LYS A 35 -4.10 -18.61 8.27
CA LYS A 35 -5.48 -18.13 8.53
C LYS A 35 -5.75 -16.64 8.28
N ARG A 36 -4.74 -15.76 8.15
CA ARG A 36 -4.97 -14.32 7.83
C ARG A 36 -4.90 -14.02 6.34
N HIS A 37 -4.06 -14.74 5.59
CA HIS A 37 -4.12 -14.70 4.13
C HIS A 37 -5.29 -15.54 3.57
N ILE A 38 -5.79 -16.48 4.37
CA ILE A 38 -6.96 -17.28 4.05
C ILE A 38 -8.22 -16.58 4.58
N ALA A 39 -8.99 -16.03 3.65
CA ALA A 39 -10.39 -15.61 3.78
C ALA A 39 -10.67 -14.17 4.27
N ASN A 40 -10.85 -13.26 3.31
CA ASN A 40 -11.88 -12.21 3.43
C ASN A 40 -13.28 -12.87 3.38
N SER A 41 -13.55 -13.84 4.27
CA SER A 41 -14.87 -14.47 4.38
C SER A 41 -15.84 -13.46 4.95
N MET A 42 -17.00 -13.32 4.31
CA MET A 42 -18.06 -12.43 4.78
C MET A 42 -18.48 -12.81 6.20
N THR A 43 -18.47 -11.81 7.09
CA THR A 43 -19.00 -11.91 8.45
C THR A 43 -20.52 -12.16 8.41
N LEU A 44 -21.11 -12.56 9.55
CA LEU A 44 -22.56 -12.69 9.62
C LEU A 44 -23.25 -11.34 9.38
N VAL A 45 -22.70 -10.26 9.95
CA VAL A 45 -23.20 -8.89 9.75
C VAL A 45 -23.17 -8.52 8.26
N GLU A 46 -22.05 -8.79 7.58
CA GLU A 46 -21.96 -8.56 6.13
C GLU A 46 -23.00 -9.36 5.34
N ARG A 47 -23.19 -10.64 5.66
CA ARG A 47 -24.18 -11.48 4.96
C ARG A 47 -25.60 -10.96 5.14
N CYS A 48 -25.94 -10.53 6.35
CA CYS A 48 -27.24 -9.93 6.64
C CYS A 48 -27.41 -8.60 5.89
N ALA A 49 -26.41 -7.74 5.90
CA ALA A 49 -26.44 -6.45 5.21
C ALA A 49 -26.61 -6.63 3.69
N ARG A 50 -25.85 -7.55 3.08
CA ARG A 50 -26.00 -7.88 1.66
C ARG A 50 -27.38 -8.45 1.34
N TYR A 51 -27.89 -9.35 2.18
CA TYR A 51 -29.24 -9.88 1.99
C TYR A 51 -30.31 -8.76 2.03
N ILE A 52 -30.16 -7.79 2.93
CA ILE A 52 -31.06 -6.63 3.02
C ILE A 52 -30.98 -5.77 1.75
N ILE A 53 -29.76 -5.44 1.31
CA ILE A 53 -29.52 -4.62 0.11
C ILE A 53 -30.01 -5.34 -1.16
N ASP A 54 -29.62 -6.60 -1.36
CA ASP A 54 -29.92 -7.37 -2.57
C ASP A 54 -31.43 -7.65 -2.75
N ASN A 55 -32.22 -7.55 -1.67
CA ASN A 55 -33.67 -7.78 -1.68
C ASN A 55 -34.48 -6.48 -1.46
N ASP A 56 -33.84 -5.30 -1.51
CA ASP A 56 -34.47 -3.99 -1.28
C ASP A 56 -35.35 -3.95 -0.01
N ILE A 57 -34.88 -4.58 1.08
CA ILE A 57 -35.68 -4.68 2.32
C ILE A 57 -35.71 -3.31 3.01
N PRO A 58 -36.88 -2.70 3.20
CA PRO A 58 -36.98 -1.41 3.89
C PRO A 58 -36.64 -1.61 5.37
N ILE A 59 -35.68 -0.83 5.85
CA ILE A 59 -35.34 -0.76 7.28
C ILE A 59 -36.23 0.31 7.87
N ASP A 60 -37.46 -0.07 8.19
CA ASP A 60 -38.40 0.79 8.91
C ASP A 60 -38.29 0.57 10.42
N SER A 61 -38.94 1.45 11.19
CA SER A 61 -38.99 1.39 12.65
C SER A 61 -39.67 0.12 13.21
N GLY A 62 -40.16 -0.78 12.36
CA GLY A 62 -40.76 -2.06 12.74
C GLY A 62 -39.78 -3.24 12.79
N PHE A 63 -38.59 -3.09 12.20
CA PHE A 63 -37.51 -4.09 12.24
C PHE A 63 -36.43 -3.66 13.22
N GLU A 64 -36.35 -4.31 14.39
CA GLU A 64 -35.22 -4.11 15.31
C GLU A 64 -33.98 -4.79 14.73
N ILE A 65 -33.17 -4.03 14.00
CA ILE A 65 -31.81 -4.44 13.64
C ILE A 65 -30.82 -4.04 14.75
N THR A 66 -29.72 -4.76 14.85
CA THR A 66 -28.65 -4.40 15.80
C THR A 66 -27.95 -3.12 15.33
N GLN A 67 -27.45 -2.33 16.29
CA GLN A 67 -26.65 -1.13 16.00
C GLN A 67 -25.46 -1.44 15.08
N ASP A 68 -24.80 -2.59 15.27
CA ASP A 68 -23.70 -3.04 14.42
C ASP A 68 -24.12 -3.25 12.96
N LEU A 69 -25.33 -3.79 12.73
CA LEU A 69 -25.87 -4.02 11.39
C LEU A 69 -26.28 -2.69 10.73
N GLU A 70 -26.89 -1.78 11.50
CA GLU A 70 -27.24 -0.43 11.05
C GLU A 70 -25.99 0.35 10.61
N GLU A 71 -24.96 0.40 11.46
CA GLU A 71 -23.70 1.07 11.14
C GLU A 71 -23.03 0.43 9.91
N TYR A 72 -23.04 -0.89 9.80
CA TYR A 72 -22.49 -1.61 8.66
C TYR A 72 -23.20 -1.25 7.34
N LEU A 73 -24.53 -1.19 7.35
CA LEU A 73 -25.33 -0.79 6.18
C LEU A 73 -25.04 0.64 5.75
N ILE A 74 -24.92 1.57 6.70
CA ILE A 74 -24.53 2.96 6.41
C ILE A 74 -23.15 3.00 5.75
N LYS A 75 -22.16 2.28 6.30
CA LYS A 75 -20.81 2.22 5.73
C LYS A 75 -20.80 1.68 4.30
N ILE A 76 -21.53 0.60 4.02
CA ILE A 76 -21.63 0.06 2.65
C ILE A 76 -22.27 1.07 1.71
N ASN A 77 -23.38 1.70 2.11
CA ASN A 77 -24.03 2.70 1.26
C ASN A 77 -23.12 3.89 0.94
N GLU A 78 -22.33 4.36 1.92
CA GLU A 78 -21.32 5.40 1.70
C GLU A 78 -20.24 4.96 0.70
N ILE A 79 -19.78 3.70 0.79
CA ILE A 79 -18.76 3.16 -0.14
C ILE A 79 -19.35 2.96 -1.54
N GLU A 80 -20.56 2.40 -1.64
CA GLU A 80 -21.16 2.00 -2.91
C GLU A 80 -21.73 3.17 -3.71
N SER A 81 -22.15 4.25 -3.04
CA SER A 81 -22.60 5.48 -3.68
C SER A 81 -21.48 6.27 -4.36
N ARG A 82 -20.22 6.02 -4.00
CA ARG A 82 -19.06 6.72 -4.54
C ARG A 82 -18.43 6.00 -5.73
N ARG A 83 -18.04 6.81 -6.71
CA ARG A 83 -17.34 6.34 -7.90
C ARG A 83 -15.85 6.13 -7.60
N MET A 84 -15.41 4.88 -7.65
CA MET A 84 -13.99 4.54 -7.49
C MET A 84 -13.65 3.24 -8.25
N PRO A 85 -12.37 2.99 -8.55
CA PRO A 85 -11.95 1.73 -9.16
C PRO A 85 -12.35 0.51 -8.32
N GLU A 86 -12.70 -0.60 -8.99
CA GLU A 86 -13.17 -1.83 -8.35
C GLU A 86 -12.23 -2.36 -7.27
N ARG A 87 -10.91 -2.23 -7.49
CA ARG A 87 -9.91 -2.67 -6.51
C ARG A 87 -9.92 -1.81 -5.24
N LEU A 88 -10.06 -0.49 -5.39
CA LEU A 88 -10.17 0.42 -4.24
C LEU A 88 -11.49 0.18 -3.50
N LYS A 89 -12.59 -0.03 -4.24
CA LYS A 89 -13.89 -0.39 -3.66
C LYS A 89 -13.81 -1.68 -2.84
N ALA A 90 -13.19 -2.71 -3.40
CA ALA A 90 -12.92 -3.96 -2.71
C ALA A 90 -12.09 -3.76 -1.43
N LEU A 91 -11.09 -2.89 -1.45
CA LEU A 91 -10.32 -2.56 -0.26
C LEU A 91 -11.16 -1.91 0.83
N PHE A 92 -12.00 -0.92 0.48
CA PHE A 92 -12.97 -0.34 1.42
C PHE A 92 -13.92 -1.39 1.99
N LEU A 93 -14.50 -2.24 1.14
CA LEU A 93 -15.39 -3.31 1.57
C LEU A 93 -14.69 -4.34 2.46
N SER A 94 -13.37 -4.51 2.33
CA SER A 94 -12.59 -5.41 3.20
C SER A 94 -12.32 -4.86 4.59
N ILE A 95 -12.55 -3.55 4.81
CA ILE A 95 -12.22 -2.87 6.08
C ILE A 95 -13.45 -2.44 6.88
N VAL A 96 -14.66 -2.63 6.34
CA VAL A 96 -15.94 -2.17 6.94
C VAL A 96 -16.13 -2.68 8.37
N ASP A 97 -15.82 -3.95 8.62
CA ASP A 97 -15.97 -4.59 9.92
C ASP A 97 -14.93 -4.13 10.97
N PHE A 98 -13.84 -3.49 10.53
CA PHE A 98 -12.70 -3.17 11.39
C PHE A 98 -12.61 -1.68 11.75
N HIS A 99 -13.34 -0.82 11.04
CA HIS A 99 -13.24 0.63 11.18
C HIS A 99 -14.59 1.24 11.49
N SER A 100 -14.59 2.34 12.25
CA SER A 100 -15.78 3.13 12.53
C SER A 100 -16.30 3.80 11.25
N LEU A 101 -17.58 4.18 11.27
CA LEU A 101 -18.18 4.98 10.19
C LEU A 101 -17.40 6.29 9.97
N GLU A 102 -16.94 6.93 11.04
CA GLU A 102 -16.13 8.14 10.98
C GLU A 102 -14.82 7.94 10.20
N THR A 103 -14.08 6.85 10.48
CA THR A 103 -12.83 6.57 9.76
C THR A 103 -13.07 6.34 8.27
N ILE A 104 -14.12 5.59 7.92
CA ILE A 104 -14.47 5.29 6.53
C ILE A 104 -14.90 6.57 5.80
N THR A 105 -15.83 7.33 6.37
CA THR A 105 -16.33 8.58 5.77
C THR A 105 -15.23 9.64 5.63
N LYS A 106 -14.33 9.75 6.61
CA LYS A 106 -13.16 10.64 6.51
C LYS A 106 -12.25 10.24 5.35
N ALA A 107 -11.93 8.94 5.20
CA ALA A 107 -11.12 8.46 4.09
C ALA A 107 -11.80 8.71 2.72
N LEU A 108 -13.12 8.49 2.63
CA LEU A 108 -13.91 8.77 1.44
C LEU A 108 -13.96 10.27 1.10
N SER A 109 -14.02 11.16 2.09
CA SER A 109 -14.02 12.60 1.87
C SER A 109 -12.74 13.11 1.19
N VAL A 110 -11.60 12.44 1.43
CA VAL A 110 -10.35 12.75 0.73
C VAL A 110 -10.47 12.41 -0.75
N LEU A 111 -11.14 11.30 -1.09
CA LEU A 111 -11.43 10.94 -2.49
C LEU A 111 -12.38 11.92 -3.14
N ASP A 112 -13.43 12.35 -2.43
CA ASP A 112 -14.40 13.33 -2.92
C ASP A 112 -13.69 14.66 -3.27
N ARG A 113 -12.69 15.07 -2.48
CA ARG A 113 -11.84 16.22 -2.79
C ARG A 113 -10.97 16.02 -4.03
N ILE A 114 -10.43 14.81 -4.24
CA ILE A 114 -9.67 14.49 -5.47
C ILE A 114 -10.59 14.59 -6.69
N ASP A 115 -11.79 14.02 -6.62
CA ASP A 115 -12.79 14.07 -7.70
C ASP A 115 -13.26 15.49 -8.02
N GLY A 116 -13.33 16.36 -7.00
CA GLY A 116 -13.73 17.76 -7.18
C GLY A 116 -12.70 18.61 -7.96
N CYS A 117 -11.46 18.14 -8.12
CA CYS A 117 -10.38 18.93 -8.72
C CYS A 117 -9.74 18.32 -9.96
N LEU A 118 -9.96 17.03 -10.21
CA LEU A 118 -9.35 16.30 -11.31
C LEU A 118 -10.40 15.81 -12.29
N SER A 119 -9.98 15.59 -13.55
CA SER A 119 -10.83 14.83 -14.47
C SER A 119 -11.00 13.40 -13.99
N GLN A 120 -11.98 12.71 -14.57
CA GLN A 120 -12.27 11.31 -14.24
C GLN A 120 -11.05 10.39 -14.46
N GLU A 121 -10.32 10.57 -15.57
CA GLU A 121 -9.13 9.75 -15.89
C GLU A 121 -7.99 9.98 -14.88
N GLU A 122 -7.75 11.23 -14.52
CA GLU A 122 -6.74 11.64 -13.55
C GLU A 122 -7.05 11.14 -12.13
N SER A 123 -8.31 11.26 -11.72
CA SER A 123 -8.77 10.75 -10.42
C SER A 123 -8.62 9.24 -10.34
N ASP A 124 -9.04 8.51 -11.39
CA ASP A 124 -8.87 7.06 -11.45
C ASP A 124 -7.41 6.63 -11.39
N PHE A 125 -6.53 7.38 -12.05
CA PHE A 125 -5.09 7.13 -12.00
C PHE A 125 -4.53 7.22 -10.58
N LEU A 126 -4.87 8.27 -9.83
CA LEU A 126 -4.48 8.38 -8.42
C LEU A 126 -5.10 7.27 -7.56
N LYS A 127 -6.40 7.00 -7.72
CA LYS A 127 -7.14 5.99 -6.95
C LYS A 127 -6.62 4.57 -7.19
N ASN A 128 -6.25 4.23 -8.42
CA ASN A 128 -5.64 2.93 -8.74
C ASN A 128 -4.29 2.76 -8.04
N SER A 129 -3.55 3.86 -7.83
CA SER A 129 -2.29 3.83 -7.09
C SER A 129 -2.47 3.56 -5.59
N VAL A 130 -3.62 3.88 -5.00
CA VAL A 130 -3.98 3.54 -3.59
C VAL A 130 -4.09 2.03 -3.39
N SER A 131 -4.45 1.32 -4.44
CA SER A 131 -4.78 -0.09 -4.35
C SER A 131 -3.58 -1.03 -4.19
N CYS A 132 -2.35 -0.50 -4.16
CA CYS A 132 -1.12 -1.30 -4.09
C CYS A 132 -0.74 -1.74 -2.67
N ASN A 133 -1.12 -1.00 -1.62
CA ASN A 133 -0.73 -1.32 -0.24
C ASN A 133 -1.95 -1.61 0.63
N GLN A 134 -2.43 -2.85 0.54
CA GLN A 134 -3.64 -3.31 1.25
C GLN A 134 -3.49 -3.28 2.77
N ILE A 135 -2.25 -3.36 3.27
CA ILE A 135 -1.97 -3.52 4.69
C ILE A 135 -2.09 -2.19 5.40
N LEU A 136 -1.40 -1.16 4.90
CA LEU A 136 -1.56 0.19 5.42
C LEU A 136 -3.00 0.68 5.23
N PHE A 137 -3.65 0.30 4.12
CA PHE A 137 -5.04 0.69 3.87
C PHE A 137 -5.98 0.08 4.93
N LYS A 138 -5.73 -1.16 5.34
CA LYS A 138 -6.46 -1.82 6.45
C LYS A 138 -6.22 -1.16 7.80
N GLN A 139 -5.13 -0.44 8.00
CA GLN A 139 -4.81 0.21 9.27
C GLN A 139 -5.34 1.64 9.34
N ASP A 140 -5.01 2.42 8.32
CA ASP A 140 -5.45 3.79 8.21
C ASP A 140 -5.73 4.13 6.75
N PRO A 141 -6.98 3.90 6.29
CA PRO A 141 -7.35 4.18 4.90
C PRO A 141 -7.21 5.68 4.57
N CYS A 142 -7.43 6.55 5.55
CA CYS A 142 -7.31 8.00 5.37
C CYS A 142 -5.85 8.37 5.10
N PHE A 143 -4.91 7.89 5.94
CA PHE A 143 -3.49 8.09 5.73
C PHE A 143 -3.04 7.54 4.37
N MET A 144 -3.51 6.36 3.99
CA MET A 144 -3.10 5.78 2.70
C MET A 144 -3.53 6.61 1.51
N ILE A 145 -4.79 7.02 1.47
CA ILE A 145 -5.29 7.88 0.39
C ILE A 145 -4.55 9.22 0.41
N LEU A 146 -4.36 9.80 1.59
CA LEU A 146 -3.67 11.07 1.76
C LEU A 146 -2.20 10.98 1.30
N SER A 147 -1.46 9.94 1.68
CA SER A 147 -0.05 9.78 1.37
C SER A 147 0.21 9.81 -0.14
N LEU A 148 -0.65 9.16 -0.93
CA LEU A 148 -0.55 9.19 -2.39
C LEU A 148 -0.96 10.54 -2.96
N ALA A 149 -2.03 11.13 -2.43
CA ALA A 149 -2.45 12.45 -2.84
C ALA A 149 -1.39 13.53 -2.54
N LEU A 150 -0.63 13.37 -1.45
CA LEU A 150 0.49 14.24 -1.06
C LEU A 150 1.70 14.10 -1.99
N THR A 151 1.90 12.95 -2.65
CA THR A 151 2.93 12.84 -3.70
C THR A 151 2.56 13.64 -4.95
N ALA A 152 1.26 13.79 -5.20
CA ALA A 152 0.72 14.49 -6.37
C ALA A 152 0.56 16.00 -6.10
N GLY A 153 0.07 16.39 -4.92
CA GLY A 153 -0.20 17.79 -4.56
C GLY A 153 -0.13 18.02 -3.05
N PRO A 154 1.06 18.11 -2.44
CA PRO A 154 1.22 18.17 -0.99
C PRO A 154 0.55 19.40 -0.37
N GLU A 155 0.65 20.56 -1.02
CA GLU A 155 0.06 21.80 -0.53
C GLU A 155 -1.48 21.76 -0.52
N PHE A 156 -2.11 21.03 -1.45
CA PHE A 156 -3.57 20.95 -1.55
C PHE A 156 -4.22 20.21 -0.37
N PHE A 157 -3.47 19.30 0.26
CA PHE A 157 -3.90 18.51 1.42
C PHE A 157 -3.17 18.90 2.71
N LYS A 158 -2.63 20.14 2.76
CA LYS A 158 -1.82 20.60 3.89
C LYS A 158 -2.57 20.54 5.22
N LYS A 159 -3.83 20.98 5.25
CA LYS A 159 -4.64 20.95 6.48
C LYS A 159 -4.86 19.51 6.96
N GLU A 160 -5.22 18.60 6.07
CA GLU A 160 -5.41 17.19 6.41
C GLU A 160 -4.11 16.55 6.91
N LEU A 161 -2.97 16.95 6.34
CA LEU A 161 -1.67 16.50 6.80
C LEU A 161 -1.33 17.05 8.20
N GLU A 162 -1.64 18.32 8.47
CA GLU A 162 -1.48 18.92 9.80
C GLU A 162 -2.38 18.23 10.84
N ASP A 163 -3.65 17.98 10.50
CA ASP A 163 -4.61 17.26 11.34
C ASP A 163 -4.14 15.81 11.60
N LEU A 164 -3.56 15.16 10.58
CA LEU A 164 -2.98 13.82 10.69
C LEU A 164 -1.79 13.78 11.65
N ILE A 165 -0.87 14.74 11.50
CA ILE A 165 0.31 14.89 12.37
C ILE A 165 -0.14 15.07 13.82
N GLU A 166 -1.10 15.96 14.06
CA GLU A 166 -1.59 16.24 15.42
C GLU A 166 -2.28 15.01 16.04
N ARG A 167 -3.07 14.28 15.26
CA ARG A 167 -3.68 13.02 15.72
C ARG A 167 -2.61 12.01 16.17
N TYR A 168 -1.56 11.79 15.38
CA TYR A 168 -0.53 10.81 15.74
C TYR A 168 0.38 11.27 16.87
N LYS A 169 0.63 12.57 17.02
CA LYS A 169 1.28 13.10 18.24
C LYS A 169 0.48 12.73 19.48
N ASN A 170 -0.82 12.99 19.47
CA ASN A 170 -1.71 12.65 20.58
C ASN A 170 -1.72 11.14 20.89
N ILE A 171 -1.68 10.27 19.87
CA ILE A 171 -1.58 8.82 20.06
C ILE A 171 -0.26 8.45 20.76
N ILE A 172 0.87 9.03 20.32
CA ILE A 172 2.19 8.77 20.91
C ILE A 172 2.29 9.32 22.33
N ASP A 173 1.64 10.44 22.64
CA ASP A 173 1.59 11.00 23.99
C ASP A 173 0.84 10.06 24.96
N LEU A 174 -0.21 9.37 24.48
CA LEU A 174 -0.94 8.36 25.25
C LEU A 174 -0.17 7.02 25.34
N ASN A 175 0.56 6.64 24.30
CA ASN A 175 1.36 5.43 24.25
C ASN A 175 2.71 5.69 23.58
N GLU A 176 3.71 6.02 24.41
CA GLU A 176 5.04 6.37 23.92
C GLU A 176 5.75 5.24 23.15
N ASN A 177 5.30 3.99 23.29
CA ASN A 177 5.91 2.83 22.62
C ASN A 177 5.10 2.34 21.41
N ASP A 178 4.11 3.11 20.97
CA ASP A 178 3.35 2.79 19.76
C ASP A 178 4.21 3.00 18.50
N LEU A 179 4.85 1.92 18.05
CA LEU A 179 5.71 1.94 16.87
C LEU A 179 4.95 2.23 15.58
N GLU A 180 3.66 1.91 15.52
CA GLU A 180 2.82 2.17 14.36
C GLU A 180 2.54 3.67 14.26
N ALA A 181 2.11 4.29 15.36
CA ALA A 181 1.91 5.73 15.42
C ALA A 181 3.21 6.51 15.15
N ARG A 182 4.33 6.07 15.73
CA ARG A 182 5.66 6.65 15.48
C ARG A 182 6.06 6.56 14.01
N TYR A 183 5.80 5.40 13.41
CA TYR A 183 6.10 5.19 12.00
C TYR A 183 5.27 6.13 11.12
N ILE A 184 3.95 6.13 11.27
CA ILE A 184 3.07 6.97 10.43
C ILE A 184 3.36 8.47 10.65
N LEU A 185 3.61 8.89 11.89
CA LEU A 185 4.01 10.27 12.17
C LEU A 185 5.32 10.65 11.47
N GLN A 186 6.30 9.75 11.44
CA GLN A 186 7.55 9.98 10.72
C GLN A 186 7.30 10.18 9.22
N LEU A 187 6.41 9.41 8.60
CA LEU A 187 6.04 9.60 7.20
C LEU A 187 5.32 10.94 6.98
N ALA A 188 4.37 11.27 7.87
CA ALA A 188 3.65 12.52 7.81
C ALA A 188 4.60 13.73 7.89
N TYR A 189 5.62 13.67 8.75
CA TYR A 189 6.67 14.70 8.80
C TYR A 189 7.45 14.80 7.49
N ILE A 190 7.78 13.69 6.84
CA ILE A 190 8.46 13.71 5.52
C ILE A 190 7.60 14.39 4.47
N TYR A 191 6.32 14.02 4.39
CA TYR A 191 5.39 14.66 3.46
C TYR A 191 5.19 16.15 3.76
N ASN A 192 5.29 16.55 5.03
CA ASN A 192 5.21 17.94 5.45
C ASN A 192 6.55 18.68 5.34
N HIS A 193 7.56 18.09 4.71
CA HIS A 193 8.93 18.63 4.59
C HIS A 193 9.64 18.90 5.93
N ALA A 194 9.11 18.36 7.04
CA ALA A 194 9.63 18.42 8.40
C ALA A 194 10.69 17.32 8.64
N ASN A 195 11.76 17.33 7.85
CA ASN A 195 12.76 16.26 7.84
C ASN A 195 13.53 16.13 9.16
N GLU A 196 13.75 17.24 9.87
CA GLU A 196 14.47 17.21 11.15
C GLU A 196 13.63 16.51 12.23
N GLU A 197 12.33 16.79 12.27
CA GLU A 197 11.36 16.16 13.15
C GLU A 197 11.25 14.66 12.87
N ALA A 198 11.18 14.27 11.59
CA ALA A 198 11.21 12.86 11.17
C ALA A 198 12.47 12.14 11.69
N ILE A 199 13.65 12.74 11.50
CA ILE A 199 14.93 12.15 11.94
C ILE A 199 15.00 12.09 13.48
N ASN A 200 14.53 13.11 14.17
CA ASN A 200 14.51 13.15 15.64
C ASN A 200 13.58 12.08 16.21
N LEU A 201 12.42 11.86 15.58
CA LEU A 201 11.50 10.79 15.97
C LEU A 201 12.11 9.41 15.75
N LEU A 202 12.81 9.18 14.64
CA LEU A 202 13.55 7.94 14.40
C LEU A 202 14.64 7.74 15.46
N ARG A 203 15.45 8.76 15.75
CA ARG A 203 16.51 8.69 16.77
C ARG A 203 15.95 8.37 18.16
N SER A 204 14.88 9.04 18.56
CA SER A 204 14.25 8.79 19.86
C SER A 204 13.69 7.37 19.96
N THR A 205 13.11 6.86 18.87
CA THR A 205 12.59 5.50 18.79
C THR A 205 13.71 4.46 18.89
N ILE A 206 14.79 4.64 18.14
CA ILE A 206 15.93 3.71 18.11
C ILE A 206 16.71 3.71 19.44
N ASN A 207 16.77 4.84 20.13
CA ASN A 207 17.45 4.97 21.43
C ASN A 207 16.57 4.60 22.63
N ASN A 208 15.29 4.27 22.43
CA ASN A 208 14.39 3.90 23.51
C ASN A 208 14.48 2.39 23.81
N ASP A 209 14.97 2.04 24.99
CA ASP A 209 15.12 0.64 25.41
C ASP A 209 13.80 -0.07 25.75
N LYS A 210 12.69 0.67 25.90
CA LYS A 210 11.35 0.10 26.10
C LYS A 210 10.71 -0.38 24.79
N VAL A 211 11.27 0.02 23.65
CA VAL A 211 10.77 -0.38 22.34
C VAL A 211 11.17 -1.82 22.05
N ASP A 212 10.22 -2.61 21.56
CA ASP A 212 10.48 -3.96 21.10
C ASP A 212 11.38 -3.95 19.85
N LYS A 213 12.67 -4.27 20.05
CA LYS A 213 13.68 -4.31 18.99
C LYS A 213 13.50 -5.52 18.05
N SER A 214 12.68 -6.50 18.44
CA SER A 214 12.26 -7.60 17.58
C SER A 214 11.04 -7.22 16.72
N ASN A 215 10.56 -5.98 16.79
CA ASN A 215 9.49 -5.52 15.93
C ASN A 215 10.03 -5.13 14.54
N ILE A 216 9.36 -5.58 13.48
CA ILE A 216 9.74 -5.20 12.10
C ILE A 216 9.72 -3.69 11.86
N LEU A 217 8.79 -2.95 12.48
CA LEU A 217 8.70 -1.50 12.37
C LEU A 217 9.92 -0.83 12.97
N TYR A 218 10.41 -1.36 14.09
CA TYR A 218 11.66 -0.92 14.66
C TYR A 218 12.83 -1.17 13.69
N CYS A 219 12.93 -2.38 13.11
CA CYS A 219 13.97 -2.70 12.13
C CYS A 219 13.89 -1.78 10.89
N MET A 220 12.68 -1.51 10.38
CA MET A 220 12.43 -0.61 9.25
C MET A 220 12.81 0.84 9.58
N MET A 221 12.39 1.35 10.74
CA MET A 221 12.79 2.67 11.23
C MET A 221 14.31 2.78 11.41
N SER A 222 14.97 1.68 11.81
CA SER A 222 16.43 1.62 11.91
C SER A 222 17.10 1.72 10.54
N ILE A 223 16.59 1.00 9.54
CA ILE A 223 17.06 1.07 8.15
C ILE A 223 16.84 2.47 7.57
N LEU A 224 15.68 3.08 7.82
CA LEU A 224 15.37 4.45 7.43
C LEU A 224 16.38 5.43 8.02
N LEU A 225 16.62 5.36 9.34
CA LEU A 225 17.57 6.24 10.01
C LEU A 225 18.99 6.12 9.45
N ASP A 226 19.43 4.91 9.14
CA ASP A 226 20.75 4.67 8.55
C ASP A 226 20.85 5.17 7.11
N SER A 227 19.76 5.04 6.34
CA SER A 227 19.68 5.59 4.99
C SER A 227 19.82 7.10 5.01
N TYR A 228 19.19 7.80 5.97
CA TYR A 228 19.36 9.24 6.16
C TYR A 228 20.79 9.65 6.54
N LYS A 229 21.47 8.84 7.37
CA LYS A 229 22.82 9.17 7.87
C LYS A 229 23.92 8.90 6.85
N SER A 230 23.81 7.80 6.11
CA SER A 230 24.93 7.25 5.34
C SER A 230 24.69 7.19 3.84
N ASN A 231 23.48 7.48 3.36
CA ASN A 231 23.03 7.24 1.99
C ASN A 231 23.29 5.79 1.52
N LYS A 232 23.41 4.85 2.47
CA LYS A 232 23.61 3.42 2.24
C LYS A 232 22.59 2.64 3.05
N ILE A 233 22.13 1.54 2.49
CA ILE A 233 21.24 0.59 3.15
C ILE A 233 22.12 -0.44 3.87
N ASP A 234 21.89 -0.65 5.17
CA ASP A 234 22.53 -1.74 5.91
C ASP A 234 21.82 -3.05 5.59
N PHE A 235 22.44 -3.83 4.71
CA PHE A 235 21.91 -5.11 4.25
C PHE A 235 21.88 -6.21 5.32
N ALA A 236 22.61 -6.07 6.43
CA ALA A 236 22.47 -7.00 7.55
C ALA A 236 21.11 -6.78 8.26
N LYS A 237 20.70 -5.52 8.42
CA LYS A 237 19.39 -5.17 8.98
C LYS A 237 18.24 -5.54 8.05
N VAL A 238 18.41 -5.36 6.74
CA VAL A 238 17.44 -5.84 5.74
C VAL A 238 17.24 -7.35 5.89
N ARG A 239 18.32 -8.14 6.05
CA ARG A 239 18.19 -9.58 6.29
C ARG A 239 17.42 -9.92 7.55
N GLN A 240 17.64 -9.20 8.65
CA GLN A 240 16.84 -9.37 9.87
C GLN A 240 15.34 -9.15 9.62
N VAL A 241 14.97 -8.15 8.81
CA VAL A 241 13.57 -7.91 8.41
C VAL A 241 13.01 -9.08 7.58
N LEU A 242 13.82 -9.66 6.71
CA LEU A 242 13.42 -10.83 5.91
C LEU A 242 13.36 -12.12 6.73
N ASP A 243 14.06 -12.22 7.86
CA ASP A 243 14.04 -13.39 8.74
C ASP A 243 12.76 -13.52 9.58
N PHE A 244 11.85 -12.55 9.51
CA PHE A 244 10.53 -12.66 10.12
C PHE A 244 9.61 -13.58 9.30
N ASP A 245 8.87 -14.46 10.01
CA ASP A 245 7.96 -15.46 9.42
C ASP A 245 6.88 -14.87 8.48
N ASN A 246 6.60 -13.56 8.55
CA ASN A 246 5.61 -12.87 7.71
C ASN A 246 6.22 -11.86 6.73
N CYS A 247 7.39 -12.17 6.16
CA CYS A 247 8.03 -11.32 5.15
C CYS A 247 7.21 -11.20 3.83
N LEU A 248 6.14 -11.99 3.65
CA LEU A 248 5.21 -11.90 2.52
C LEU A 248 4.75 -10.48 2.21
N ASP A 249 4.38 -9.76 3.26
CA ASP A 249 3.87 -8.40 3.20
C ASP A 249 4.92 -7.40 2.67
N ILE A 250 6.20 -7.68 2.89
CA ILE A 250 7.32 -6.89 2.35
C ILE A 250 7.39 -7.05 0.83
N PHE A 251 7.19 -8.27 0.34
CA PHE A 251 7.24 -8.58 -1.09
C PHE A 251 6.03 -8.03 -1.85
N ASP A 252 4.87 -7.95 -1.21
CA ASP A 252 3.67 -7.34 -1.78
C ASP A 252 3.80 -5.83 -1.96
N CYS A 253 4.50 -5.17 -1.05
CA CYS A 253 4.68 -3.73 -1.11
C CYS A 253 5.85 -3.33 -2.03
N PHE A 254 6.83 -4.21 -2.26
CA PHE A 254 8.06 -3.85 -3.00
C PHE A 254 8.56 -4.88 -4.01
N PRO A 255 7.81 -5.16 -5.09
CA PRO A 255 8.32 -5.97 -6.19
C PRO A 255 9.65 -5.41 -6.74
N TYR A 256 9.78 -4.10 -6.95
CA TYR A 256 11.02 -3.50 -7.45
C TYR A 256 12.24 -3.70 -6.54
N PHE A 257 12.04 -3.67 -5.21
CA PHE A 257 13.11 -3.96 -4.24
C PHE A 257 13.68 -5.37 -4.40
N ILE A 258 12.84 -6.34 -4.79
CA ILE A 258 13.23 -7.74 -5.03
C ILE A 258 14.26 -7.84 -6.17
N ILE A 259 14.10 -7.04 -7.24
CA ILE A 259 15.07 -7.07 -8.34
C ILE A 259 16.38 -6.40 -7.93
N GLU A 260 16.31 -5.19 -7.39
CA GLU A 260 17.49 -4.42 -6.97
C GLU A 260 18.25 -5.12 -5.84
N SER A 261 17.56 -5.96 -5.06
CA SER A 261 18.12 -6.76 -3.98
C SER A 261 18.31 -8.23 -4.35
N ARG A 262 18.28 -8.60 -5.63
CA ARG A 262 18.37 -10.02 -6.04
C ARG A 262 19.62 -10.69 -5.48
N GLU A 263 20.78 -10.03 -5.53
CA GLU A 263 22.02 -10.56 -4.95
C GLU A 263 21.89 -10.82 -3.44
N LEU A 264 21.11 -10.01 -2.72
CA LEU A 264 20.84 -10.21 -1.30
C LEU A 264 19.89 -11.37 -1.07
N LEU A 265 18.87 -11.51 -1.91
CA LEU A 265 17.94 -12.63 -1.88
C LEU A 265 18.61 -13.94 -2.29
N THR A 266 19.66 -13.92 -3.12
CA THR A 266 20.45 -15.13 -3.39
C THR A 266 21.27 -15.60 -2.18
N SER A 267 21.54 -14.71 -1.22
CA SER A 267 22.13 -15.07 0.09
C SER A 267 21.10 -15.45 1.15
N TYR A 268 19.82 -15.14 0.89
CA TYR A 268 18.69 -15.61 1.68
C TYR A 268 18.42 -17.07 1.29
N GLU A 269 18.24 -17.95 2.27
CA GLU A 269 18.13 -19.39 2.02
C GLU A 269 17.07 -19.68 0.95
N LYS A 270 17.46 -20.30 -0.17
CA LYS A 270 16.58 -20.61 -1.30
C LYS A 270 15.28 -21.29 -0.86
N GLU A 271 15.36 -22.15 0.15
CA GLU A 271 14.22 -22.85 0.77
C GLU A 271 13.21 -21.88 1.41
N ARG A 272 13.68 -20.81 2.07
CA ARG A 272 12.79 -19.78 2.64
C ARG A 272 12.07 -19.00 1.56
N LEU A 273 12.74 -18.59 0.48
CA LEU A 273 12.06 -17.93 -0.65
C LEU A 273 11.03 -18.84 -1.31
N GLN A 274 11.35 -20.13 -1.45
CA GLN A 274 10.38 -21.12 -1.95
C GLN A 274 9.16 -21.23 -1.02
N ASN A 275 9.37 -21.17 0.30
CA ASN A 275 8.26 -21.15 1.25
C ASN A 275 7.40 -19.88 1.10
N VAL A 276 8.03 -18.71 0.96
CA VAL A 276 7.33 -17.43 0.70
C VAL A 276 6.50 -17.50 -0.58
N VAL A 277 7.09 -17.99 -1.68
CA VAL A 277 6.39 -18.22 -2.95
C VAL A 277 5.15 -19.09 -2.74
N LYS A 278 5.31 -20.23 -2.05
CA LYS A 278 4.22 -21.17 -1.80
C LYS A 278 3.10 -20.54 -0.97
N LEU A 279 3.45 -19.80 0.08
CA LEU A 279 2.47 -19.09 0.91
C LEU A 279 1.71 -18.05 0.08
N LYS A 280 2.40 -17.32 -0.81
CA LYS A 280 1.77 -16.33 -1.69
C LYS A 280 0.87 -16.98 -2.75
N GLU A 281 1.29 -18.08 -3.37
CA GLU A 281 0.42 -18.88 -4.26
C GLU A 281 -0.86 -19.30 -3.53
N ASN A 282 -0.72 -19.91 -2.36
CA ASN A 282 -1.85 -20.36 -1.55
C ASN A 282 -2.81 -19.21 -1.22
N ALA A 283 -2.27 -18.03 -0.88
CA ALA A 283 -3.06 -16.83 -0.58
C ALA A 283 -3.87 -16.35 -1.80
N LEU A 284 -3.26 -16.32 -2.99
CA LEU A 284 -3.92 -15.87 -4.23
C LEU A 284 -4.92 -16.88 -4.77
N GLU A 285 -4.67 -18.18 -4.58
CA GLU A 285 -5.54 -19.26 -5.04
C GLU A 285 -6.68 -19.58 -4.05
N CYS A 286 -6.63 -19.01 -2.84
CA CYS A 286 -7.58 -19.23 -1.76
C CYS A 286 -9.03 -18.92 -2.18
N LYS A 287 -9.87 -19.96 -2.33
CA LYS A 287 -11.27 -19.85 -2.84
C LYS A 287 -12.19 -18.97 -2.01
N SER A 288 -11.87 -18.77 -0.73
CA SER A 288 -12.61 -17.86 0.15
C SER A 288 -12.19 -16.39 0.01
N ASN A 289 -11.10 -16.09 -0.69
CA ASN A 289 -10.77 -14.71 -1.03
C ASN A 289 -11.71 -14.21 -2.13
N ARG A 290 -12.67 -13.35 -1.75
CA ARG A 290 -13.64 -12.70 -2.63
C ARG A 290 -13.05 -11.56 -3.47
N PHE A 291 -11.84 -11.08 -3.14
CA PHE A 291 -11.17 -9.99 -3.82
C PHE A 291 -9.91 -10.51 -4.50
N ARG A 292 -10.06 -10.91 -5.76
CA ARG A 292 -8.98 -11.49 -6.56
C ARG A 292 -8.67 -10.58 -7.74
N PHE A 293 -7.54 -9.89 -7.66
CA PHE A 293 -7.11 -9.00 -8.71
C PHE A 293 -5.85 -9.58 -9.37
N ILE A 294 -5.78 -9.50 -10.70
CA ILE A 294 -4.60 -9.97 -11.43
C ILE A 294 -3.34 -9.21 -11.00
N GLN A 295 -3.51 -7.96 -10.58
CA GLN A 295 -2.46 -7.12 -9.99
C GLN A 295 -1.81 -7.73 -8.73
N ASP A 296 -2.53 -8.58 -7.98
CA ASP A 296 -1.96 -9.22 -6.78
C ASP A 296 -0.89 -10.29 -7.15
N TYR A 297 -0.82 -10.70 -8.43
CA TYR A 297 0.22 -11.59 -8.95
C TYR A 297 1.54 -10.88 -9.27
N ILE A 298 1.60 -9.55 -9.20
CA ILE A 298 2.84 -8.80 -9.47
C ILE A 298 3.95 -9.26 -8.50
N SER A 299 3.69 -9.37 -7.19
CA SER A 299 4.74 -9.81 -6.26
C SER A 299 5.21 -11.25 -6.54
N LEU A 300 4.32 -12.15 -6.97
CA LEU A 300 4.71 -13.50 -7.40
C LEU A 300 5.65 -13.47 -8.61
N LEU A 301 5.41 -12.62 -9.60
CA LEU A 301 6.26 -12.48 -10.78
C LEU A 301 7.72 -12.23 -10.38
N TYR A 302 7.92 -11.33 -9.41
CA TYR A 302 9.23 -10.96 -8.90
C TYR A 302 9.83 -12.03 -7.98
N LEU A 303 9.02 -12.66 -7.14
CA LEU A 303 9.47 -13.77 -6.28
C LEU A 303 9.97 -14.96 -7.12
N TYR A 304 9.27 -15.32 -8.20
CA TYR A 304 9.72 -16.37 -9.11
C TYR A 304 11.01 -16.02 -9.83
N TYR A 305 11.20 -14.73 -10.16
CA TYR A 305 12.46 -14.24 -10.69
C TYR A 305 13.61 -14.41 -9.69
N SER A 306 13.38 -14.19 -8.39
CA SER A 306 14.41 -14.40 -7.36
C SER A 306 14.83 -15.87 -7.18
N ILE A 307 13.96 -16.83 -7.50
CA ILE A 307 14.26 -18.26 -7.40
C ILE A 307 14.52 -18.94 -8.74
N ASP A 308 14.74 -18.14 -9.80
CA ASP A 308 15.04 -18.58 -11.16
C ASP A 308 13.98 -19.50 -11.81
N ASN A 309 12.69 -19.34 -11.45
CA ASN A 309 11.60 -20.15 -11.98
C ASN A 309 10.96 -19.53 -13.23
N LYS A 310 11.61 -19.72 -14.39
CA LYS A 310 11.17 -19.15 -15.68
C LYS A 310 9.78 -19.61 -16.12
N GLU A 311 9.45 -20.88 -15.91
CA GLU A 311 8.15 -21.45 -16.31
C GLU A 311 7.00 -20.74 -15.59
N LYS A 312 7.13 -20.50 -14.28
CA LYS A 312 6.11 -19.78 -13.50
C LYS A 312 6.02 -18.30 -13.85
N ILE A 313 7.15 -17.66 -14.19
CA ILE A 313 7.17 -16.28 -14.71
C ILE A 313 6.33 -16.20 -15.99
N GLU A 314 6.56 -17.11 -16.94
CA GLU A 314 5.82 -17.18 -18.20
C GLU A 314 4.31 -17.40 -17.99
N GLN A 315 3.95 -18.30 -17.07
CA GLN A 315 2.55 -18.54 -16.72
C GLN A 315 1.86 -17.28 -16.17
N ILE A 316 2.54 -16.49 -15.35
CA ILE A 316 2.00 -15.24 -14.81
C ILE A 316 1.94 -14.15 -15.88
N LEU A 317 3.01 -13.98 -16.67
CA LEU A 317 3.03 -13.01 -17.77
C LEU A 317 1.90 -13.26 -18.76
N LYS A 318 1.61 -14.52 -19.08
CA LYS A 318 0.46 -14.88 -19.92
C LYS A 318 -0.86 -14.37 -19.35
N LYS A 319 -1.10 -14.50 -18.04
CA LYS A 319 -2.31 -13.96 -17.40
C LYS A 319 -2.39 -12.43 -17.54
N PHE A 320 -1.26 -11.74 -17.44
CA PHE A 320 -1.22 -10.29 -17.67
C PHE A 320 -1.48 -9.92 -19.13
N TYR A 321 -0.93 -10.68 -20.08
CA TYR A 321 -1.13 -10.44 -21.52
C TYR A 321 -2.59 -10.66 -21.91
N ASP A 322 -3.22 -11.73 -21.42
CA ASP A 322 -4.63 -12.03 -21.65
C ASP A 322 -5.56 -10.92 -21.11
N GLN A 323 -5.10 -10.14 -20.13
CA GLN A 323 -5.86 -9.03 -19.54
C GLN A 323 -5.30 -7.64 -19.90
N TRP A 324 -4.28 -7.54 -20.76
CA TRP A 324 -3.52 -6.30 -21.01
C TRP A 324 -4.41 -5.08 -21.28
N PRO A 325 -5.45 -5.16 -22.14
CA PRO A 325 -6.31 -4.01 -22.42
C PRO A 325 -7.04 -3.48 -21.18
N ASN A 326 -7.33 -4.35 -20.21
CA ASN A 326 -8.09 -4.06 -19.00
C ASN A 326 -7.22 -3.68 -17.80
N LEU A 327 -5.89 -3.77 -17.92
CA LEU A 327 -4.98 -3.38 -16.85
C LEU A 327 -4.91 -1.85 -16.74
N ASP A 328 -4.87 -1.37 -15.51
CA ASP A 328 -4.61 0.04 -15.21
C ASP A 328 -3.17 0.42 -15.59
N LEU A 329 -2.96 1.72 -15.83
CA LEU A 329 -1.68 2.28 -16.28
C LEU A 329 -0.52 1.99 -15.30
N SER A 330 -0.79 1.97 -14.00
CA SER A 330 0.22 1.70 -12.96
C SER A 330 0.69 0.25 -13.02
N THR A 331 -0.24 -0.68 -13.17
CA THR A 331 0.04 -2.10 -13.36
C THR A 331 0.84 -2.35 -14.64
N LYS A 332 0.41 -1.77 -15.78
CA LYS A 332 1.12 -1.89 -17.06
C LYS A 332 2.57 -1.43 -16.93
N ASN A 333 2.79 -0.23 -16.38
CA ASN A 333 4.13 0.31 -16.18
C ASN A 333 4.99 -0.58 -15.27
N THR A 334 4.39 -1.18 -14.24
CA THR A 334 5.11 -2.10 -13.34
C THR A 334 5.58 -3.36 -14.08
N ILE A 335 4.74 -3.94 -14.93
CA ILE A 335 5.07 -5.12 -15.74
C ILE A 335 6.14 -4.80 -16.78
N LEU A 336 6.02 -3.67 -17.49
CA LEU A 336 7.00 -3.26 -18.50
C LEU A 336 8.37 -3.01 -17.87
N ARG A 337 8.41 -2.37 -16.70
CA ARG A 337 9.64 -2.21 -15.93
C ARG A 337 10.24 -3.55 -15.54
N PHE A 338 9.44 -4.49 -15.05
CA PHE A 338 9.92 -5.86 -14.77
C PHE A 338 10.59 -6.47 -16.00
N LEU A 339 9.90 -6.50 -17.14
CA LEU A 339 10.39 -7.09 -18.39
C LEU A 339 11.72 -6.47 -18.82
N LYS A 340 11.82 -5.14 -18.75
CA LYS A 340 13.04 -4.39 -19.06
C LYS A 340 14.19 -4.77 -18.12
N THR A 341 13.94 -4.74 -16.80
CA THR A 341 14.98 -4.98 -15.80
C THR A 341 15.51 -6.41 -15.84
N VAL A 342 14.66 -7.39 -16.18
CA VAL A 342 15.05 -8.80 -16.26
C VAL A 342 15.50 -9.23 -17.66
N HIS A 343 15.63 -8.28 -18.60
CA HIS A 343 15.98 -8.51 -20.01
C HIS A 343 15.13 -9.59 -20.67
N TYR A 344 13.84 -9.61 -20.37
CA TYR A 344 12.90 -10.57 -20.94
C TYR A 344 12.40 -10.05 -22.28
N GLU A 345 12.67 -10.76 -23.37
CA GLU A 345 12.20 -10.37 -24.70
C GLU A 345 10.67 -10.47 -24.76
N SER A 346 10.01 -9.35 -25.10
CA SER A 346 8.56 -9.27 -25.19
C SER A 346 8.16 -8.17 -26.17
N GLU A 347 7.17 -8.44 -27.00
CA GLU A 347 6.58 -7.46 -27.94
C GLU A 347 5.99 -6.25 -27.20
N LEU A 348 5.54 -6.43 -25.95
CA LEU A 348 5.03 -5.33 -25.12
C LEU A 348 6.09 -4.27 -24.76
N LEU A 349 7.38 -4.60 -24.85
CA LEU A 349 8.44 -3.61 -24.62
C LEU A 349 8.44 -2.50 -25.68
N GLU A 350 7.84 -2.73 -26.86
CA GLU A 350 7.63 -1.68 -27.86
C GLU A 350 6.67 -0.60 -27.35
N GLU A 351 5.74 -0.94 -26.46
CA GLU A 351 4.81 0.00 -25.82
C GLU A 351 5.40 0.70 -24.59
N GLU A 352 6.56 0.26 -24.06
CA GLU A 352 7.11 0.76 -22.80
C GLU A 352 7.30 2.28 -22.80
N GLN A 353 7.96 2.80 -23.84
CA GLN A 353 8.26 4.23 -23.92
C GLN A 353 6.96 5.04 -23.95
N GLN A 354 5.98 4.60 -24.75
CA GLN A 354 4.67 5.24 -24.84
C GLN A 354 3.92 5.24 -23.50
N GLN A 355 3.89 4.10 -22.80
CA GLN A 355 3.20 3.97 -21.50
C GLN A 355 3.89 4.79 -20.40
N ASN A 356 5.23 4.84 -20.41
CA ASN A 356 5.99 5.68 -19.48
C ASN A 356 5.78 7.18 -19.77
N ASP A 357 5.73 7.59 -21.03
CA ASP A 357 5.50 8.98 -21.40
C ASP A 357 4.09 9.42 -20.99
N LEU A 358 3.07 8.57 -21.23
CA LEU A 358 1.71 8.81 -20.76
C LEU A 358 1.62 8.92 -19.24
N LEU A 359 2.33 8.04 -18.50
CA LEU A 359 2.40 8.09 -17.04
C LEU A 359 3.00 9.43 -16.56
N LEU A 360 4.11 9.84 -17.17
CA LEU A 360 4.79 11.08 -16.80
C LEU A 360 3.93 12.32 -17.10
N GLU A 361 3.26 12.34 -18.25
CA GLU A 361 2.34 13.41 -18.63
C GLU A 361 1.19 13.54 -17.63
N LEU A 362 0.53 12.41 -17.32
CA LEU A 362 -0.59 12.38 -16.39
C LEU A 362 -0.18 12.80 -14.98
N MET A 363 0.99 12.35 -14.49
CA MET A 363 1.52 12.78 -13.19
C MET A 363 1.80 14.29 -13.14
N LEU A 364 2.32 14.87 -14.23
CA LEU A 364 2.60 16.31 -14.31
C LEU A 364 1.30 17.13 -14.35
N ASP A 365 0.30 16.69 -15.11
CA ASP A 365 -1.00 17.37 -15.22
C ASP A 365 -1.74 17.36 -13.87
N VAL A 366 -1.86 16.19 -13.24
CA VAL A 366 -2.45 16.04 -11.90
C VAL A 366 -1.77 16.97 -10.91
N ARG A 367 -0.43 16.98 -10.87
CA ARG A 367 0.32 17.82 -9.95
C ARG A 367 0.07 19.31 -10.19
N GLN A 368 0.01 19.74 -11.45
CA GLN A 368 -0.23 21.13 -11.79
C GLN A 368 -1.67 21.56 -11.42
N LYS A 369 -2.67 20.70 -11.65
CA LYS A 369 -4.07 20.99 -11.29
C LYS A 369 -4.27 21.07 -9.79
N LEU A 370 -3.71 20.15 -9.02
CA LEU A 370 -3.77 20.22 -7.55
C LEU A 370 -3.07 21.47 -7.01
N TYR A 371 -1.93 21.86 -7.59
CA TYR A 371 -1.26 23.11 -7.23
C TYR A 371 -2.14 24.34 -7.51
N ASN A 372 -2.77 24.40 -8.68
CA ASN A 372 -3.64 25.50 -9.06
C ASN A 372 -4.91 25.56 -8.19
N ALA A 373 -5.49 24.41 -7.85
CA ALA A 373 -6.67 24.33 -6.99
C ALA A 373 -6.38 24.90 -5.59
N ASN A 374 -5.16 24.70 -5.06
CA ASN A 374 -4.75 25.27 -3.78
C ASN A 374 -4.59 26.80 -3.81
N SER A 375 -4.31 27.41 -4.97
CA SER A 375 -4.18 28.87 -5.10
C SER A 375 -5.53 29.63 -5.15
N ASN A 376 -6.63 28.90 -5.29
CA ASN A 376 -7.99 29.44 -5.41
C ASN A 376 -8.84 29.25 -4.14
N ILE A 377 -8.27 28.66 -3.09
CA ILE A 377 -8.86 28.45 -1.76
C ILE A 377 -8.09 29.35 -0.78
#